data_AF-A0A2G6KN82-F1
#
_entry.id   AF-A0A2G6KN82-F1
#
_cell.length_a   1.000
_cell.length_b   1.000
_cell.length_c   1.000
_cell.angle_alpha   90.00
_cell.angle_beta   90.00
_cell.angle_gamma   90.00
#
_symmetry.space_group_name_H-M   'P 1'
#
loop_
_entity.id
_entity.type
_entity.pdbx_description
1 polymer ?
#
loop_
_entity_poly.entity_id
_entity_poly.type
_entity_poly.pdbx_seq_one_letter_code
_entity_poly.pdbx_strand_id
1 'polypeptide(L)'
;DFSGSGTQIDSAARPGNGNGRIDGNSERAGVWQQLSLAGFISGSFDGATGNVGSATDTQCSPGTCPQNPFNGYYKFSYSAQAADAASAAHEFFTGEHIPVDIIAQLDARIDDGKPSTGRFRVHRDYLRACTRNGEWDISSGNANCAGVLRD
;
A
#
# COMPACT_ATOMS: atom_id res chain seq x y z
N ASP A 1 -13.99 -3.68 -6.30
CA ASP A 1 -15.01 -2.66 -6.04
C ASP A 1 -16.37 -3.34 -5.82
N PHE A 2 -17.14 -2.89 -4.84
CA PHE A 2 -18.14 -3.67 -4.10
C PHE A 2 -19.61 -3.39 -4.46
N SER A 3 -19.92 -2.59 -5.48
CA SER A 3 -21.32 -2.30 -5.85
C SER A 3 -22.10 -3.52 -6.39
N GLY A 4 -21.41 -4.62 -6.71
CA GLY A 4 -22.00 -5.89 -7.17
C GLY A 4 -21.98 -7.04 -6.14
N SER A 5 -21.58 -6.78 -4.88
CA SER A 5 -21.53 -7.85 -3.87
C SER A 5 -22.94 -8.21 -3.37
N GLY A 6 -23.36 -9.46 -3.54
CA GLY A 6 -24.66 -9.96 -3.05
C GLY A 6 -24.80 -9.98 -1.52
N THR A 7 -23.69 -9.77 -0.80
CA THR A 7 -23.65 -9.53 0.65
C THR A 7 -22.71 -8.36 0.91
N GLN A 8 -23.27 -7.22 1.32
CA GLN A 8 -22.53 -6.13 1.92
C GLN A 8 -22.53 -6.38 3.43
N ILE A 9 -21.40 -6.14 4.11
CA ILE A 9 -21.42 -6.07 5.56
C ILE A 9 -22.15 -4.77 5.91
N ASP A 10 -23.35 -4.87 6.48
CA ASP A 10 -24.27 -3.75 6.72
C ASP A 10 -23.66 -2.58 7.50
N SER A 11 -22.52 -2.79 8.17
CA SER A 11 -21.77 -1.79 8.94
C SER A 11 -20.61 -1.10 8.18
N ALA A 12 -20.38 -1.38 6.90
CA ALA A 12 -19.34 -0.72 6.10
C ALA A 12 -19.79 0.68 5.59
N ALA A 13 -18.90 1.66 5.73
CA ALA A 13 -19.20 3.10 5.66
C ALA A 13 -19.59 3.65 4.29
N ARG A 14 -19.39 2.90 3.19
CA ARG A 14 -19.99 3.14 1.85
C ARG A 14 -19.65 2.01 0.88
N PRO A 15 -20.57 1.63 -0.04
CA PRO A 15 -20.20 0.85 -1.22
C PRO A 15 -19.28 1.67 -2.14
N GLY A 16 -18.36 1.01 -2.84
CA GLY A 16 -17.60 1.65 -3.92
C GLY A 16 -18.43 1.79 -5.20
N ASN A 17 -17.81 2.16 -6.31
CA ASN A 17 -18.51 2.57 -7.54
C ASN A 17 -18.82 1.44 -8.55
N GLY A 18 -18.31 0.22 -8.32
CA GLY A 18 -18.43 -0.95 -9.18
C GLY A 18 -17.41 -1.12 -10.31
N ASN A 19 -16.40 -0.26 -10.45
CA ASN A 19 -15.47 -0.30 -11.60
C ASN A 19 -14.36 -1.37 -11.48
N GLY A 20 -14.38 -2.17 -10.43
CA GLY A 20 -13.36 -3.17 -10.14
C GLY A 20 -12.03 -2.59 -9.64
N ARG A 21 -11.98 -1.30 -9.28
CA ARG A 21 -10.77 -0.59 -8.85
C ARG A 21 -10.88 -0.05 -7.43
N ILE A 22 -9.74 0.34 -6.86
CA ILE A 22 -9.63 1.10 -5.61
C ILE A 22 -9.00 2.47 -5.96
N ASP A 23 -9.73 3.29 -6.72
CA ASP A 23 -9.24 4.57 -7.24
C ASP A 23 -9.88 5.81 -6.56
N GLY A 24 -10.98 5.65 -5.84
CA GLY A 24 -11.57 6.69 -4.99
C GLY A 24 -11.06 6.69 -3.54
N ASN A 25 -11.11 7.86 -2.88
CA ASN A 25 -10.81 7.96 -1.44
C ASN A 25 -11.73 7.07 -0.60
N SER A 26 -13.02 7.01 -0.94
CA SER A 26 -14.00 6.16 -0.25
C SER A 26 -13.64 4.68 -0.33
N GLU A 27 -13.12 4.22 -1.46
CA GLU A 27 -12.73 2.82 -1.66
C GLU A 27 -11.43 2.51 -0.91
N ARG A 28 -10.44 3.41 -1.00
CA ARG A 28 -9.18 3.25 -0.26
C ARG A 28 -9.36 3.21 1.25
N ALA A 29 -10.29 3.99 1.80
CA ALA A 29 -10.59 3.96 3.23
C ALA A 29 -11.48 2.77 3.57
N GLY A 30 -12.50 2.51 2.75
CA GLY A 30 -13.50 1.46 2.98
C GLY A 30 -12.95 0.05 2.91
N VAL A 31 -11.93 -0.21 2.08
CA VAL A 31 -11.34 -1.56 1.95
C VAL A 31 -10.82 -2.09 3.29
N TRP A 32 -10.16 -1.23 4.09
CA TRP A 32 -9.62 -1.63 5.39
C TRP A 32 -10.70 -1.96 6.40
N GLN A 33 -11.72 -1.10 6.48
CA GLN A 33 -12.88 -1.33 7.33
C GLN A 33 -13.59 -2.63 6.95
N GLN A 34 -13.79 -2.88 5.66
CA GLN A 34 -14.44 -4.11 5.19
C GLN A 34 -13.62 -5.36 5.53
N LEU A 35 -12.30 -5.34 5.31
CA LEU A 35 -11.43 -6.47 5.68
C LEU A 35 -11.46 -6.75 7.19
N SER A 36 -11.52 -5.70 8.02
CA SER A 36 -11.65 -5.81 9.48
C SER A 36 -13.01 -6.36 9.89
N LEU A 37 -14.11 -5.80 9.37
CA LEU A 37 -15.46 -6.25 9.67
C LEU A 37 -15.72 -7.69 9.19
N ALA A 38 -15.08 -8.11 8.11
CA ALA A 38 -15.11 -9.48 7.60
C ALA A 38 -14.26 -10.46 8.43
N GLY A 39 -13.42 -9.96 9.35
CA GLY A 39 -12.52 -10.76 10.16
C GLY A 39 -11.26 -11.25 9.43
N PHE A 40 -10.94 -10.72 8.25
CA PHE A 40 -9.70 -11.07 7.53
C PHE A 40 -8.46 -10.44 8.14
N ILE A 41 -8.61 -9.24 8.73
CA ILE A 41 -7.54 -8.55 9.44
C ILE A 41 -8.01 -8.12 10.82
N SER A 42 -7.07 -8.05 11.76
CA SER A 42 -7.32 -7.45 13.07
C SER A 42 -7.31 -5.92 12.99
N GLY A 43 -8.02 -5.28 13.90
CA GLY A 43 -8.12 -3.82 14.00
C GLY A 43 -9.56 -3.33 13.84
N SER A 44 -9.77 -2.03 14.03
CA SER A 44 -11.03 -1.34 13.77
C SER A 44 -10.71 -0.12 12.94
N PHE A 45 -11.27 -0.06 11.73
CA PHE A 45 -11.01 1.02 10.78
C PHE A 45 -12.28 1.82 10.49
N ASP A 46 -12.16 3.15 10.46
CA ASP A 46 -13.28 4.08 10.41
C ASP A 46 -13.90 4.27 9.01
N GLY A 47 -13.15 3.93 7.95
CA GLY A 47 -13.56 4.20 6.57
C GLY A 47 -13.62 5.69 6.23
N ALA A 48 -12.93 6.56 6.98
CA ALA A 48 -12.99 8.01 6.82
C ALA A 48 -12.26 8.48 5.56
N THR A 49 -13.02 8.97 4.57
CA THR A 49 -12.54 9.37 3.25
C THR A 49 -11.52 10.52 3.29
N GLY A 50 -11.63 11.42 4.27
CA GLY A 50 -10.72 12.56 4.44
C GLY A 50 -9.36 12.17 5.03
N ASN A 51 -9.23 10.95 5.55
CA ASN A 51 -8.10 10.53 6.37
C ASN A 51 -7.14 9.56 5.66
N VAL A 52 -7.45 9.15 4.42
CA VAL A 52 -6.72 8.11 3.67
C VAL A 52 -5.57 8.62 2.79
N GLY A 53 -5.27 9.92 2.86
CA GLY A 53 -4.27 10.57 2.00
C GLY A 53 -4.65 10.54 0.51
N SER A 54 -3.66 10.69 -0.37
CA SER A 54 -3.84 10.63 -1.82
C SER A 54 -3.62 9.22 -2.39
N ALA A 55 -3.88 9.05 -3.69
CA ALA A 55 -3.63 7.79 -4.39
C ALA A 55 -2.14 7.48 -4.59
N THR A 56 -1.25 8.45 -4.39
CA THR A 56 0.17 8.35 -4.76
C THR A 56 1.13 8.47 -3.59
N ASP A 57 0.63 8.79 -2.39
CA ASP A 57 1.46 8.89 -1.19
C ASP A 57 1.31 7.65 -0.28
N THR A 58 2.20 7.57 0.71
CA THR A 58 2.21 6.59 1.79
C THR A 58 1.48 7.07 3.05
N GLN A 59 0.84 8.24 3.00
CA GLN A 59 0.24 8.90 4.15
C GLN A 59 -1.17 8.39 4.43
N CYS A 60 -1.50 8.25 5.71
CA CYS A 60 -2.85 7.95 6.20
C CYS A 60 -2.97 8.39 7.67
N SER A 61 -4.18 8.39 8.21
CA SER A 61 -4.42 8.70 9.63
C SER A 61 -4.55 7.42 10.48
N PRO A 62 -4.18 7.49 11.77
CA PRO A 62 -4.45 6.42 12.73
C PRO A 62 -5.93 6.05 12.73
N GLY A 63 -6.24 4.76 12.73
CA GLY A 63 -7.63 4.28 12.72
C GLY A 63 -8.31 4.29 11.34
N THR A 64 -7.69 4.83 10.29
CA THR A 64 -8.19 4.69 8.91
C THR A 64 -7.43 3.62 8.13
N CYS A 65 -6.10 3.59 8.25
CA CYS A 65 -5.27 2.54 7.64
C CYS A 65 -4.51 1.74 8.72
N PRO A 66 -4.18 0.46 8.46
CA PRO A 66 -3.31 -0.31 9.33
C PRO A 66 -1.89 0.25 9.29
N GLN A 67 -1.24 0.26 10.46
CA GLN A 67 0.17 0.63 10.55
C GLN A 67 1.09 -0.58 10.35
N ASN A 68 2.22 -0.34 9.70
CA ASN A 68 3.34 -1.27 9.69
C ASN A 68 4.08 -1.22 11.04
N PRO A 69 4.96 -2.19 11.35
CA PRO A 69 5.73 -2.20 12.60
C PRO A 69 6.68 -1.01 12.82
N PHE A 70 6.83 -0.15 11.82
CA PHE A 70 7.70 1.03 11.82
C PHE A 70 6.91 2.35 11.81
N ASN A 71 5.61 2.31 12.13
CA ASN A 71 4.69 3.45 12.22
C ASN A 71 4.33 4.12 10.88
N GLY A 72 4.70 3.55 9.73
CA GLY A 72 4.13 3.88 8.42
C GLY A 72 2.78 3.20 8.19
N TYR A 73 2.07 3.54 7.11
CA TYR A 73 0.73 2.98 6.83
C TYR A 73 0.69 2.11 5.59
N TYR A 74 0.09 0.93 5.71
CA TYR A 74 -0.26 0.11 4.56
C TYR A 74 -1.37 0.79 3.75
N LYS A 75 -1.28 0.76 2.41
CA LYS A 75 -2.30 1.35 1.53
C LYS A 75 -2.57 0.47 0.32
N PHE A 76 -3.84 0.36 -0.06
CA PHE A 76 -4.23 -0.07 -1.40
C PHE A 76 -4.51 1.16 -2.26
N SER A 77 -4.10 1.12 -3.52
CA SER A 77 -4.40 2.16 -4.49
C SER A 77 -4.38 1.61 -5.91
N TYR A 78 -5.16 2.20 -6.80
CA TYR A 78 -4.99 1.99 -8.24
C TYR A 78 -4.11 3.10 -8.81
N SER A 79 -2.82 2.83 -8.94
CA SER A 79 -1.79 3.83 -9.26
C SER A 79 -0.58 3.22 -9.95
N ALA A 80 0.43 4.04 -10.24
CA ALA A 80 1.68 3.62 -10.87
C ALA A 80 2.90 3.90 -9.98
N GLN A 81 2.81 3.73 -8.67
CA GLN A 81 3.85 4.16 -7.73
C GLN A 81 5.02 3.20 -7.58
N ALA A 82 4.97 2.00 -8.12
CA ALA A 82 6.18 1.18 -8.24
C ALA A 82 7.24 1.87 -9.13
N ALA A 83 8.52 1.60 -8.85
CA ALA A 83 9.61 2.06 -9.69
C ALA A 83 9.41 1.65 -11.15
N ASP A 84 9.70 2.60 -12.05
CA ASP A 84 9.64 2.45 -13.51
C ASP A 84 8.25 2.07 -14.08
N ALA A 85 7.19 2.18 -13.29
CA ALA A 85 5.83 1.93 -13.74
C ALA A 85 5.28 3.07 -14.62
N ALA A 86 4.96 2.74 -15.88
CA ALA A 86 4.35 3.66 -16.83
C ALA A 86 2.81 3.72 -16.74
N SER A 87 2.17 2.65 -16.24
CA SER A 87 0.71 2.52 -16.20
C SER A 87 0.21 2.15 -14.81
N ALA A 88 -1.01 2.62 -14.52
CA ALA A 88 -1.67 2.33 -13.26
C ALA A 88 -2.14 0.86 -13.19
N ALA A 89 -1.97 0.27 -12.01
CA ALA A 89 -2.39 -1.08 -11.65
C ALA A 89 -2.89 -1.07 -10.19
N HIS A 90 -3.41 -2.20 -9.73
CA HIS A 90 -3.66 -2.37 -8.29
C HIS A 90 -2.34 -2.54 -7.56
N GLU A 91 -2.11 -1.66 -6.61
CA GLU A 91 -0.88 -1.58 -5.85
C GLU A 91 -1.18 -1.67 -4.36
N PHE A 92 -0.32 -2.41 -3.65
CA PHE A 92 -0.27 -2.47 -2.20
C PHE A 92 1.03 -1.84 -1.72
N PHE A 93 0.94 -0.76 -0.96
CA PHE A 93 2.08 -0.06 -0.40
C PHE A 93 2.39 -0.59 0.98
N THR A 94 3.66 -0.82 1.28
CA THR A 94 4.12 -1.23 2.62
C THR A 94 4.04 -0.12 3.66
N GLY A 95 3.87 1.13 3.21
CA GLY A 95 4.09 2.32 4.02
C GLY A 95 5.57 2.65 4.19
N GLU A 96 5.82 3.83 4.73
CA GLU A 96 7.15 4.39 4.95
C GLU A 96 7.79 3.92 6.27
N HIS A 97 8.97 4.47 6.58
CA HIS A 97 9.78 4.19 7.77
C HIS A 97 10.33 2.77 7.87
N ILE A 98 10.29 1.99 6.79
CA ILE A 98 10.90 0.65 6.78
C ILE A 98 12.40 0.80 6.50
N PRO A 99 13.28 0.24 7.34
CA PRO A 99 14.71 0.20 7.05
C PRO A 99 15.05 -0.53 5.75
N VAL A 100 16.05 -0.04 5.04
CA VAL A 100 16.46 -0.55 3.71
C VAL A 100 16.86 -2.03 3.73
N ASP A 101 17.46 -2.51 4.82
CA ASP A 101 17.82 -3.92 5.00
C ASP A 101 16.60 -4.82 5.22
N ILE A 102 15.57 -4.30 5.89
CA ILE A 102 14.30 -5.01 6.11
C ILE A 102 13.51 -5.09 4.81
N ILE A 103 13.39 -3.98 4.06
CA ILE A 103 12.63 -3.98 2.82
C ILE A 103 13.30 -4.82 1.72
N ALA A 104 14.63 -4.84 1.66
CA ALA A 104 15.39 -5.72 0.76
C ALA A 104 15.14 -7.21 1.08
N GLN A 105 15.07 -7.56 2.37
CA GLN A 105 14.72 -8.92 2.78
C GLN A 105 13.26 -9.27 2.48
N LEU A 106 12.36 -8.31 2.58
CA LEU A 106 10.96 -8.49 2.21
C LEU A 106 10.83 -8.81 0.71
N ASP A 107 11.49 -8.00 -0.12
CA ASP A 107 11.58 -8.17 -1.57
C ASP A 107 12.11 -9.57 -1.94
N ALA A 108 13.29 -9.94 -1.43
CA ALA A 108 13.90 -11.25 -1.69
C ALA A 108 13.07 -12.46 -1.23
N ARG A 109 12.09 -12.27 -0.31
CA ARG A 109 11.18 -13.33 0.13
C ARG A 109 9.88 -13.37 -0.68
N ILE A 110 9.48 -12.27 -1.27
CA ILE A 110 8.24 -12.15 -2.04
C ILE A 110 8.51 -12.53 -3.52
N ASP A 111 9.64 -12.11 -4.10
CA ASP A 111 9.97 -12.37 -5.50
C ASP A 111 11.48 -12.44 -5.83
N ASP A 112 12.10 -11.35 -6.31
CA ASP A 112 13.42 -11.36 -6.98
C ASP A 112 14.50 -10.56 -6.23
N GLY A 113 14.13 -9.80 -5.20
CA GLY A 113 15.07 -9.03 -4.39
C GLY A 113 15.68 -7.82 -5.10
N LYS A 114 15.13 -7.41 -6.25
CA LYS A 114 15.57 -6.24 -7.00
C LYS A 114 14.54 -5.11 -6.89
N PRO A 115 14.95 -3.91 -6.43
CA PRO A 115 14.02 -2.81 -6.15
C PRO A 115 13.23 -2.30 -7.37
N SER A 116 13.69 -2.56 -8.60
CA SER A 116 13.07 -2.04 -9.82
C SER A 116 12.40 -3.10 -10.69
N THR A 117 12.48 -4.39 -10.34
CA THR A 117 11.92 -5.48 -11.15
C THR A 117 10.94 -6.33 -10.36
N GLY A 118 10.47 -7.45 -10.90
CA GLY A 118 9.51 -8.29 -10.18
C GLY A 118 8.15 -7.62 -9.94
N ARG A 119 7.44 -8.15 -8.96
CA ARG A 119 6.12 -7.73 -8.49
C ARG A 119 6.24 -6.75 -7.32
N PHE A 120 7.24 -6.92 -6.47
CA PHE A 120 7.56 -6.05 -5.36
C PHE A 120 8.67 -5.09 -5.79
N ARG A 121 8.39 -3.79 -5.74
CA ARG A 121 9.33 -2.75 -6.19
C ARG A 121 9.39 -1.63 -5.18
N VAL A 122 10.45 -0.84 -5.20
CA VAL A 122 10.51 0.39 -4.41
C VAL A 122 9.42 1.37 -4.85
N HIS A 123 8.82 2.06 -3.89
CA HIS A 123 7.93 3.17 -4.18
C HIS A 123 8.72 4.31 -4.83
N ARG A 124 8.22 4.89 -5.92
CA ARG A 124 8.97 5.83 -6.77
C ARG A 124 9.55 7.03 -6.01
N ASP A 125 8.83 7.54 -5.01
CA ASP A 125 9.30 8.65 -4.17
C ASP A 125 10.52 8.30 -3.31
N TYR A 126 10.73 7.02 -3.04
CA TYR A 126 11.83 6.49 -2.22
C TYR A 126 12.96 5.89 -3.05
N LEU A 127 12.80 5.79 -4.38
CA LEU A 127 13.77 5.18 -5.30
C LEU A 127 15.18 5.71 -5.08
N ARG A 128 15.36 7.04 -5.07
CA ARG A 128 16.68 7.67 -4.92
C ARG A 128 17.31 7.46 -3.55
N ALA A 129 16.50 7.36 -2.50
CA ALA A 129 16.98 7.27 -1.13
C ALA A 129 17.27 5.82 -0.71
N CYS A 130 16.64 4.84 -1.35
CA CYS A 130 16.67 3.44 -0.94
C CYS A 130 17.37 2.51 -1.93
N THR A 131 17.84 3.03 -3.07
CA THR A 131 18.50 2.22 -4.10
C THR A 131 19.80 2.85 -4.56
N ARG A 132 20.74 2.00 -4.98
CA ARG A 132 22.02 2.40 -5.57
C ARG A 132 22.45 1.34 -6.58
N ASN A 133 22.84 1.75 -7.78
CA ASN A 133 23.33 0.88 -8.84
C ASN A 133 22.37 -0.29 -9.20
N GLY A 134 21.05 -0.04 -9.13
CA GLY A 134 20.02 -1.05 -9.42
C GLY A 134 19.75 -2.03 -8.28
N GLU A 135 20.36 -1.85 -7.12
CA GLU A 135 20.16 -2.67 -5.91
C GLU A 135 19.55 -1.84 -4.78
N TRP A 136 18.97 -2.51 -3.77
CA TRP A 136 18.67 -1.87 -2.49
C TRP A 136 19.96 -1.34 -1.86
N ASP A 137 19.98 -0.08 -1.43
CA ASP A 137 21.18 0.55 -0.84
C ASP A 137 21.32 0.17 0.64
N ILE A 138 21.51 -1.11 0.93
CA ILE A 138 21.67 -1.65 2.29
C ILE A 138 22.82 -0.93 3.03
N SER A 139 23.87 -0.57 2.29
CA SER A 139 25.05 0.12 2.83
C SER A 139 24.75 1.51 3.39
N SER A 140 23.71 2.17 2.90
CA SER A 140 23.30 3.49 3.41
C SER A 140 22.74 3.44 4.83
N GLY A 141 22.20 2.29 5.25
CA GLY A 141 21.45 2.17 6.50
C GLY A 141 20.21 3.08 6.56
N ASN A 142 19.67 3.50 5.40
CA ASN A 142 18.49 4.36 5.37
C ASN A 142 17.31 3.70 6.09
N ALA A 143 16.74 4.40 7.07
CA ALA A 143 15.64 3.93 7.89
C ALA A 143 14.25 4.28 7.32
N ASN A 144 14.18 5.00 6.19
CA ASN A 144 12.93 5.44 5.60
C ASN A 144 12.80 5.01 4.14
N CYS A 145 12.32 3.78 3.95
CA CYS A 145 11.95 3.22 2.67
C CYS A 145 10.50 2.76 2.64
N ALA A 146 9.96 2.65 1.43
CA ALA A 146 8.64 2.10 1.16
C ALA A 146 8.67 1.28 -0.14
N GLY A 147 7.84 0.25 -0.20
CA GLY A 147 7.71 -0.67 -1.31
C GLY A 147 6.28 -0.74 -1.79
N VAL A 148 6.14 -1.26 -3.00
CA VAL A 148 4.90 -1.40 -3.75
C VAL A 148 4.85 -2.81 -4.31
N LEU A 149 3.89 -3.60 -3.85
CA LEU A 149 3.52 -4.85 -4.50
C LEU A 149 2.48 -4.56 -5.58
N ARG A 150 2.73 -5.04 -6.80
CA ARG A 150 1.84 -4.88 -7.96
C ARG A 150 1.86 -6.11 -8.86
N ASP A 151 0.77 -6.30 -9.59
CA ASP A 151 0.63 -7.28 -10.68
C ASP A 151 0.33 -6.57 -12.01
#